data_AF-V7I074-F1
#
_entry.id   AF-V7I074-F1
#
_cell.length_a   1.000
_cell.length_b   1.000
_cell.length_c   1.000
_cell.angle_alpha   90.00
_cell.angle_beta   90.00
_cell.angle_gamma   90.00
#
_symmetry.space_group_name_H-M   'P 1'
#
loop_
_entity.id
_entity.type
_entity.pdbx_description
1 polymer ?
#
loop_
_entity_poly.entity_id
_entity_poly.type
_entity_poly.pdbx_seq_one_letter_code
_entity_poly.pdbx_strand_id
1 'polypeptide(L)'
;MKVQLIAKDNRKCYNRARMSEFIVELVSGRFVSEWNVYEKHRQADGRIDSQWTNYTVQEMYEIANTESFNYGLPQGAQQVPKFYRKTHAIIDMQHPADPELRRTAVGKNRASQTKFYNHTARDRSQGGHYANVVMCPEDVDFWRQIPTSKRQEVYYQYLDWAAENYAENAQYPGIGAFLIKEAKKY
;
A
#
# COMPACT_ATOMS: atom_id res chain seq x y z
N MET A 1 -3.63 -6.12 -0.23
CA MET A 1 -2.76 -5.96 -1.41
C MET A 1 -3.08 -4.66 -2.10
N LYS A 2 -2.04 -3.89 -2.41
CA LYS A 2 -2.13 -2.68 -3.23
C LYS A 2 -1.93 -3.07 -4.69
N VAL A 3 -2.87 -2.70 -5.54
CA VAL A 3 -2.88 -2.96 -6.99
C VAL A 3 -2.82 -1.60 -7.67
N GLN A 4 -1.89 -1.44 -8.60
CA GLN A 4 -1.74 -0.21 -9.37
C GLN A 4 -1.99 -0.53 -10.83
N LEU A 5 -3.05 0.03 -11.41
CA LEU A 5 -3.35 -0.10 -12.84
C LEU A 5 -2.75 1.10 -13.56
N ILE A 6 -1.80 0.83 -14.47
CA ILE A 6 -1.03 1.86 -15.18
C ILE A 6 -0.98 1.49 -16.67
N ALA A 7 -1.38 2.40 -17.54
CA ALA A 7 -1.10 2.24 -18.97
C ALA A 7 0.40 2.51 -19.24
N LYS A 8 1.05 1.69 -20.06
CA LYS A 8 2.43 1.95 -20.48
C LYS A 8 2.44 3.12 -21.47
N ASP A 9 2.86 4.31 -21.06
CA ASP A 9 2.83 5.52 -21.90
C ASP A 9 3.99 6.47 -21.57
N ASN A 10 5.01 6.45 -22.43
CA ASN A 10 6.26 7.16 -22.20
C ASN A 10 6.19 8.66 -22.54
N ARG A 11 5.01 9.19 -22.89
CA ARG A 11 4.84 10.60 -23.26
C ARG A 11 4.93 11.50 -22.03
N LYS A 12 5.70 12.58 -22.13
CA LYS A 12 5.84 13.58 -21.05
C LYS A 12 4.55 14.40 -20.87
N CYS A 13 3.87 14.77 -21.95
CA CYS A 13 2.62 15.52 -21.91
C CYS A 13 1.45 14.61 -22.29
N TYR A 14 0.29 14.81 -21.66
CA TYR A 14 -0.91 13.98 -21.88
C TYR A 14 -0.67 12.47 -21.65
N ASN A 15 0.21 12.17 -20.69
CA ASN A 15 0.54 10.81 -20.31
C ASN A 15 -0.73 10.06 -19.86
N ARG A 16 -1.07 8.95 -20.53
CA ARG A 16 -2.16 8.04 -20.14
C ARG A 16 -1.73 7.02 -19.09
N ALA A 17 -0.46 6.99 -18.70
CA ALA A 17 0.05 6.24 -17.55
C ALA A 17 -0.42 6.79 -16.20
N ARG A 18 -1.57 7.49 -16.21
CA ARG A 18 -2.30 7.82 -15.01
C ARG A 18 -2.61 6.52 -14.31
N MET A 19 -2.31 6.50 -13.02
CA MET A 19 -2.44 5.32 -12.20
C MET A 19 -3.75 5.40 -11.42
N SER A 20 -4.49 4.29 -11.40
CA SER A 20 -5.51 4.04 -10.40
C SER A 20 -4.94 3.04 -9.40
N GLU A 21 -4.96 3.40 -8.12
CA GLU A 21 -4.66 2.48 -7.05
C GLU A 21 -5.94 1.77 -6.62
N PHE A 22 -5.84 0.50 -6.25
CA PHE A 22 -6.89 -0.31 -5.62
C PHE A 22 -6.27 -1.05 -4.44
N ILE A 23 -6.90 -1.05 -3.27
CA ILE A 23 -6.47 -1.92 -2.18
C ILE A 23 -7.52 -3.01 -2.03
N VAL A 24 -7.08 -4.25 -2.12
CA VAL A 24 -7.92 -5.44 -2.06
C VAL A 24 -7.49 -6.33 -0.90
N GLU A 25 -8.48 -6.87 -0.19
CA GLU A 25 -8.25 -7.95 0.77
C GLU A 25 -7.93 -9.22 -0.02
N LEU A 26 -6.85 -9.91 0.37
CA LEU A 26 -6.21 -10.93 -0.46
C LEU A 26 -6.95 -12.28 -0.49
N VAL A 27 -7.83 -12.53 0.47
CA VAL A 27 -8.63 -13.77 0.55
C VAL A 27 -9.94 -13.60 -0.22
N SER A 28 -10.72 -12.57 0.10
CA SER A 28 -12.03 -12.28 -0.50
C SER A 28 -11.95 -11.55 -1.83
N GLY A 29 -10.84 -10.88 -2.12
CA GLY A 29 -10.73 -9.98 -3.28
C GLY A 29 -11.55 -8.69 -3.15
N ARG A 30 -12.19 -8.45 -1.99
CA ARG A 30 -13.00 -7.24 -1.75
C ARG A 30 -12.12 -6.00 -1.72
N PHE A 31 -12.60 -4.90 -2.30
CA PHE A 31 -11.99 -3.59 -2.11
C PHE A 31 -12.06 -3.16 -0.64
N VAL A 32 -10.91 -2.80 -0.09
CA VAL A 32 -10.77 -2.24 1.26
C VAL A 32 -10.31 -0.80 1.15
N SER A 33 -10.91 0.05 1.95
CA SER A 33 -10.64 1.49 1.95
C SER A 33 -11.09 2.08 3.27
N GLU A 34 -10.33 3.05 3.78
CA GLU A 34 -10.65 3.81 4.98
C GLU A 34 -12.00 4.51 4.83
N TRP A 35 -12.40 4.86 3.61
CA TRP A 35 -13.70 5.44 3.31
C TRP A 35 -14.87 4.49 3.60
N ASN A 36 -14.69 3.18 3.43
CA ASN A 36 -15.72 2.20 3.83
C ASN A 36 -15.96 2.24 5.34
N VAL A 37 -14.88 2.46 6.09
CA VAL A 37 -14.92 2.53 7.56
C VAL A 37 -15.46 3.88 8.01
N TYR A 38 -14.97 4.98 7.46
CA TYR A 38 -15.44 6.32 7.80
C TYR A 38 -16.93 6.50 7.53
N GLU A 39 -17.44 6.02 6.38
CA GLU A 39 -18.88 6.11 6.09
C GLU A 39 -19.72 5.34 7.13
N LYS A 40 -19.25 4.17 7.58
CA LYS A 40 -19.93 3.38 8.62
C LYS A 40 -19.97 4.10 9.97
N HIS A 41 -18.94 4.88 10.30
CA HIS A 41 -18.81 5.60 11.56
C HIS A 41 -19.12 7.11 11.43
N ARG A 42 -19.84 7.47 10.36
CA ARG A 42 -20.30 8.84 10.10
C ARG A 42 -21.46 9.20 11.03
N GLN A 43 -21.29 10.29 11.77
CA GLN A 43 -22.30 10.86 12.65
C GLN A 43 -23.35 11.63 11.85
N ALA A 44 -24.50 11.92 12.48
CA ALA A 44 -25.62 12.59 11.81
C ALA A 44 -25.27 14.01 11.32
N ASP A 45 -24.31 14.68 11.94
CA ASP A 45 -23.78 15.98 11.51
C ASP A 45 -22.69 15.88 10.43
N GLY A 46 -22.40 14.65 9.99
CA GLY A 46 -21.43 14.33 8.95
C GLY A 46 -19.98 14.25 9.41
N ARG A 47 -19.70 14.37 10.72
CA ARG A 47 -18.38 14.12 11.28
C ARG A 47 -18.08 12.63 11.37
N ILE A 48 -16.80 12.28 11.37
CA ILE A 48 -16.35 10.90 11.63
C ILE A 48 -16.04 10.76 13.11
N ASP A 49 -16.46 9.66 13.73
CA ASP A 49 -16.14 9.36 15.12
C ASP A 49 -14.62 9.22 15.32
N SER A 50 -14.03 10.02 16.21
CA SER A 50 -12.60 9.96 16.49
C SER A 50 -12.23 8.99 17.62
N GLN A 51 -13.21 8.36 18.29
CA GLN A 51 -12.97 7.45 19.41
C GLN A 51 -12.56 6.06 18.92
N TRP A 52 -11.25 5.77 18.96
CA TRP A 52 -10.69 4.51 18.44
C TRP A 52 -11.26 3.24 19.07
N THR A 53 -11.75 3.30 20.31
CA THR A 53 -12.38 2.17 21.00
C THR A 53 -13.70 1.73 20.35
N ASN A 54 -14.31 2.59 19.54
CA ASN A 54 -15.54 2.28 18.81
C ASN A 54 -15.28 1.50 17.50
N TYR A 55 -14.01 1.32 17.14
CA TYR A 55 -13.57 0.64 15.94
C TYR A 55 -13.05 -0.75 16.27
N THR A 56 -13.42 -1.73 15.45
CA THR A 56 -12.83 -3.07 15.49
C THR A 56 -11.39 -3.05 15.00
N VAL A 57 -10.61 -4.07 15.37
CA VAL A 57 -9.23 -4.25 14.88
C VAL A 57 -9.18 -4.28 13.35
N GLN A 58 -10.17 -4.90 12.70
CA GLN A 58 -10.25 -4.98 11.25
C GLN A 58 -10.50 -3.61 10.59
N GLU A 59 -11.35 -2.79 11.20
CA GLU A 59 -11.61 -1.42 10.72
C GLU A 59 -10.38 -0.53 10.90
N MET A 60 -9.69 -0.66 12.04
CA MET A 60 -8.42 0.02 12.28
C MET A 60 -7.34 -0.42 11.29
N TYR A 61 -7.34 -1.70 10.89
CA TYR A 61 -6.47 -2.20 9.83
C TYR A 61 -6.77 -1.54 8.48
N GLU A 62 -8.04 -1.40 8.09
CA GLU A 62 -8.40 -0.71 6.84
C GLU A 62 -7.98 0.76 6.88
N ILE A 63 -8.24 1.48 7.98
CA ILE A 63 -7.79 2.88 8.18
C ILE A 63 -6.26 3.00 8.11
N ALA A 64 -5.52 2.10 8.77
CA ALA A 64 -4.06 2.14 8.78
C ALA A 64 -3.43 1.83 7.42
N ASN A 65 -4.03 0.94 6.63
CA ASN A 65 -3.39 0.42 5.42
C ASN A 65 -3.88 1.07 4.13
N THR A 66 -4.86 1.99 4.17
CA THR A 66 -5.49 2.51 2.96
C THR A 66 -5.54 4.04 2.83
N GLU A 67 -4.87 4.82 3.69
CA GLU A 67 -4.75 6.28 3.50
C GLU A 67 -4.13 6.67 2.16
N SER A 68 -3.24 5.85 1.58
CA SER A 68 -2.68 6.13 0.26
C SER A 68 -3.71 6.04 -0.87
N PHE A 69 -4.94 5.61 -0.56
CA PHE A 69 -6.09 5.57 -1.45
C PHE A 69 -6.68 6.95 -1.71
N ASN A 70 -5.85 7.79 -2.30
CA ASN A 70 -6.22 9.13 -2.71
C ASN A 70 -6.55 9.10 -4.21
N TYR A 71 -7.76 9.53 -4.56
CA TYR A 71 -8.23 9.71 -5.94
C TYR A 71 -7.49 10.88 -6.61
N GLY A 72 -6.17 10.75 -6.79
CA GLY A 72 -5.34 11.81 -7.36
C GLY A 72 -4.19 11.25 -8.18
N LEU A 73 -3.54 12.10 -8.98
CA LEU A 73 -2.54 11.76 -10.01
C LEU A 73 -1.18 11.28 -9.45
N PRO A 74 -0.96 9.97 -9.19
CA PRO A 74 0.25 9.47 -8.54
C PRO A 74 1.45 9.69 -9.43
N GLN A 75 2.61 9.96 -8.82
CA GLN A 75 3.87 10.01 -9.56
C GLN A 75 4.14 8.68 -10.30
N GLY A 76 3.53 7.56 -9.87
CA GLY A 76 3.60 6.25 -10.54
C GLY A 76 5.03 5.79 -10.82
N ALA A 77 5.17 4.71 -11.58
CA ALA A 77 6.47 4.26 -12.09
C ALA A 77 6.94 5.02 -13.35
N GLN A 78 6.20 6.05 -13.79
CA GLN A 78 6.44 6.74 -15.08
C GLN A 78 6.68 8.24 -14.89
N GLN A 79 7.25 8.90 -15.91
CA GLN A 79 7.57 10.33 -15.82
C GLN A 79 6.30 11.19 -15.81
N VAL A 80 5.95 11.71 -14.63
CA VAL A 80 4.93 12.75 -14.46
C VAL A 80 5.59 14.13 -14.49
N PRO A 81 5.11 15.07 -15.32
CA PRO A 81 5.60 16.45 -15.31
C PRO A 81 5.57 17.08 -13.92
N LYS A 82 6.60 17.88 -13.60
CA LYS A 82 6.77 18.47 -12.26
C LYS A 82 5.56 19.30 -11.80
N PHE A 83 4.84 19.94 -12.71
CA PHE A 83 3.67 20.76 -12.39
C PHE A 83 2.43 19.94 -11.98
N TYR A 84 2.39 18.63 -12.27
CA TYR A 84 1.37 17.71 -11.74
C TYR A 84 1.78 17.10 -10.39
N ARG A 85 2.97 17.40 -9.86
CA ARG A 85 3.32 16.94 -8.51
C ARG A 85 2.40 17.61 -7.49
N LYS A 86 1.90 16.83 -6.54
CA LYS A 86 0.99 17.30 -5.48
C LYS A 86 -0.35 17.83 -5.97
N THR A 87 -0.69 17.75 -7.26
CA THR A 87 -2.04 18.09 -7.75
C THR A 87 -3.09 17.08 -7.29
N HIS A 88 -2.64 15.94 -6.76
CA HIS A 88 -3.34 15.13 -5.78
C HIS A 88 -4.24 15.94 -4.86
N ALA A 89 -3.71 16.91 -4.11
CA ALA A 89 -4.49 17.68 -3.14
C ALA A 89 -5.61 18.57 -3.75
N ILE A 90 -5.70 18.67 -5.07
CA ILE A 90 -6.74 19.41 -5.80
C ILE A 90 -7.94 18.50 -6.13
N ILE A 91 -7.70 17.20 -6.33
CA ILE A 91 -8.72 16.18 -6.65
C ILE A 91 -9.03 15.30 -5.43
N ASP A 92 -8.04 15.11 -4.57
CA ASP A 92 -8.16 14.44 -3.30
C ASP A 92 -9.07 15.26 -2.39
N MET A 93 -9.95 14.56 -1.67
CA MET A 93 -10.59 15.13 -0.50
C MET A 93 -9.47 15.60 0.43
N GLN A 94 -9.46 16.89 0.81
CA GLN A 94 -8.48 17.36 1.78
C GLN A 94 -8.67 16.56 3.06
N HIS A 95 -7.73 15.66 3.33
CA HIS A 95 -7.70 14.97 4.61
C HIS A 95 -7.48 16.04 5.69
N PRO A 96 -8.24 16.05 6.78
CA PRO A 96 -7.78 16.73 7.98
C PRO A 96 -6.36 16.21 8.31
N ALA A 97 -5.49 17.08 8.82
CA ALA A 97 -4.10 16.70 9.13
C ALA A 97 -4.06 15.36 9.89
N ASP A 98 -3.50 14.32 9.24
CA ASP A 98 -3.33 12.93 9.70
C ASP A 98 -4.27 12.55 10.88
N PRO A 99 -5.47 11.99 10.61
CA PRO A 99 -6.54 11.91 11.61
C PRO A 99 -6.07 11.15 12.85
N GLU A 100 -6.46 11.61 14.04
CA GLU A 100 -6.06 10.99 15.32
C GLU A 100 -6.35 9.49 15.37
N LEU A 101 -7.42 9.07 14.70
CA LEU A 101 -7.79 7.67 14.56
C LEU A 101 -6.75 6.87 13.79
N ARG A 102 -6.21 7.42 12.69
CA ARG A 102 -5.12 6.79 11.94
C ARG A 102 -3.83 6.77 12.74
N ARG A 103 -3.45 7.88 13.38
CA ARG A 103 -2.28 7.94 14.28
C ARG A 103 -2.34 6.86 15.37
N THR A 104 -3.53 6.65 15.91
CA THR A 104 -3.81 5.57 16.87
C THR A 104 -3.69 4.19 16.21
N ALA A 105 -4.30 3.99 15.03
CA ALA A 105 -4.25 2.73 14.28
C ALA A 105 -2.83 2.30 13.88
N VAL A 106 -1.97 3.27 13.53
CA VAL A 106 -0.56 3.01 13.19
C VAL A 106 0.36 3.03 14.41
N GLY A 107 -0.17 3.22 15.63
CA GLY A 107 0.58 3.17 16.87
C GLY A 107 1.63 4.29 17.04
N LYS A 108 1.37 5.50 16.51
CA LYS A 108 2.37 6.58 16.51
C LYS A 108 2.12 7.64 17.59
N ASN A 109 2.84 7.53 18.70
CA ASN A 109 3.19 8.70 19.51
C ASN A 109 4.25 9.53 18.76
N ARG A 110 4.09 10.86 18.79
CA ARG A 110 4.82 11.89 18.01
C ARG A 110 6.33 11.66 17.94
N ALA A 111 6.89 11.53 16.73
CA ALA A 111 8.22 12.06 16.34
C ALA A 111 8.59 11.79 14.87
N SER A 112 8.00 10.80 14.20
CA SER A 112 8.38 10.56 12.81
C SER A 112 7.23 10.06 11.92
N GLN A 113 6.76 10.96 11.08
CA GLN A 113 6.09 10.64 9.82
C GLN A 113 7.09 10.04 8.82
N THR A 114 8.14 9.32 9.26
CA THR A 114 8.93 8.53 8.32
C THR A 114 8.00 7.46 7.80
N LYS A 115 7.47 7.75 6.61
CA LYS A 115 7.31 6.87 5.48
C LYS A 115 8.05 5.56 5.70
N PHE A 116 7.45 4.65 6.45
CA PHE A 116 7.74 3.24 6.30
C PHE A 116 7.10 2.93 4.96
N TYR A 117 7.84 3.26 3.90
CA TYR A 117 7.88 3.03 2.45
C TYR A 117 8.68 1.84 1.97
N ASN A 118 8.64 0.62 2.51
CA ASN A 118 9.54 -0.44 2.04
C ASN A 118 9.37 -0.77 0.56
N HIS A 119 10.23 -0.15 -0.22
CA HIS A 119 10.49 -0.51 -1.59
C HIS A 119 11.93 -0.98 -1.74
N THR A 120 12.82 -0.69 -0.79
CA THR A 120 14.24 -1.02 -0.85
C THR A 120 14.83 -1.46 0.51
N ALA A 121 16.06 -1.98 0.51
CA ALA A 121 16.77 -2.38 1.73
C ALA A 121 17.12 -1.20 2.67
N ARG A 122 17.24 0.02 2.14
CA ARG A 122 17.37 1.27 2.91
C ARG A 122 16.16 1.52 3.81
N ASP A 123 14.96 1.31 3.30
CA ASP A 123 13.74 1.53 4.08
C ASP A 123 13.63 0.52 5.23
N ARG A 124 14.13 -0.71 5.01
CA ARG A 124 14.24 -1.75 6.04
C ARG A 124 15.19 -1.35 7.17
N SER A 125 16.36 -0.78 6.85
CA SER A 125 17.31 -0.32 7.88
C SER A 125 16.77 0.85 8.73
N GLN A 126 15.75 1.55 8.22
CA GLN A 126 15.06 2.64 8.92
C GLN A 126 13.80 2.18 9.69
N GLY A 127 13.62 0.86 9.85
CA GLY A 127 12.54 0.28 10.67
C GLY A 127 11.28 -0.10 9.90
N GLY A 128 11.30 -0.08 8.56
CA GLY A 128 10.19 -0.59 7.78
C GLY A 128 10.26 -2.13 7.60
N HIS A 129 9.11 -2.81 7.71
CA HIS A 129 9.02 -4.28 7.66
C HIS A 129 7.92 -4.79 6.71
N TYR A 130 7.92 -4.33 5.47
CA TYR A 130 7.02 -4.82 4.42
C TYR A 130 7.66 -4.80 3.03
N ALA A 131 6.96 -5.23 1.97
CA ALA A 131 7.33 -5.03 0.57
C ALA A 131 6.11 -5.32 -0.33
N ASN A 132 6.16 -4.88 -1.59
CA ASN A 132 5.09 -5.17 -2.55
C ASN A 132 5.14 -6.65 -2.96
N VAL A 133 4.10 -7.41 -2.62
CA VAL A 133 3.94 -8.81 -3.06
C VAL A 133 3.75 -8.91 -4.58
N VAL A 134 3.07 -7.93 -5.19
CA VAL A 134 2.70 -7.94 -6.61
C VAL A 134 3.36 -6.77 -7.32
N MET A 135 4.25 -7.09 -8.26
CA MET A 135 5.00 -6.16 -9.11
C MET A 135 4.66 -6.36 -10.60
N CYS A 136 4.20 -7.55 -10.98
CA CYS A 136 3.58 -7.85 -12.28
C CYS A 136 2.31 -8.72 -12.10
N PRO A 137 1.43 -8.82 -13.11
CA PRO A 137 0.19 -9.59 -13.01
C PRO A 137 0.40 -11.05 -12.57
N GLU A 138 1.47 -11.69 -13.02
CA GLU A 138 1.80 -13.09 -12.72
C GLU A 138 2.06 -13.34 -11.22
N ASP A 139 2.53 -12.32 -10.48
CA ASP A 139 2.72 -12.41 -9.03
C ASP A 139 1.40 -12.70 -8.28
N VAL A 140 0.25 -12.31 -8.84
CA VAL A 140 -1.06 -12.62 -8.26
C VAL A 140 -1.29 -14.14 -8.26
N ASP A 141 -0.93 -14.82 -9.33
CA ASP A 141 -1.12 -16.26 -9.46
C ASP A 141 -0.13 -17.02 -8.57
N PHE A 142 1.10 -16.54 -8.45
CA PHE A 142 2.07 -17.04 -7.47
C PHE A 142 1.57 -16.89 -6.03
N TRP A 143 1.02 -15.73 -5.68
CA TRP A 143 0.48 -15.50 -4.34
C TRP A 143 -0.73 -16.40 -4.03
N ARG A 144 -1.61 -16.62 -5.02
CA ARG A 144 -2.79 -17.46 -4.86
C ARG A 144 -2.47 -18.92 -4.59
N GLN A 145 -1.35 -19.43 -5.11
CA GLN A 145 -0.89 -20.81 -4.87
C GLN A 145 -0.49 -21.04 -3.42
N ILE A 146 -0.06 -20.00 -2.68
CA ILE A 146 0.33 -20.15 -1.28
C ILE A 146 -0.93 -20.33 -0.40
N PRO A 147 -1.05 -21.45 0.35
CA PRO A 147 -2.12 -21.67 1.31
C PRO A 147 -2.26 -20.51 2.29
N THR A 148 -3.48 -20.09 2.58
CA THR A 148 -3.75 -18.95 3.46
C THR A 148 -3.04 -19.06 4.81
N SER A 149 -2.97 -20.26 5.39
CA SER A 149 -2.27 -20.55 6.65
C SER A 149 -0.75 -20.36 6.58
N LYS A 150 -0.16 -20.37 5.38
CA LYS A 150 1.28 -20.21 5.14
C LYS A 150 1.67 -18.83 4.64
N ARG A 151 0.72 -18.01 4.16
CA ARG A 151 1.00 -16.71 3.53
C ARG A 151 1.86 -15.77 4.39
N GLN A 152 1.60 -15.69 5.68
CA GLN A 152 2.38 -14.83 6.57
C GLN A 152 3.84 -15.32 6.72
N GLU A 153 4.03 -16.62 6.92
CA GLU A 153 5.35 -17.25 6.99
C GLU A 153 6.14 -17.02 5.69
N VAL A 154 5.51 -17.29 4.55
CA VAL A 154 6.13 -17.14 3.22
C VAL A 154 6.44 -15.68 2.91
N TYR A 155 5.58 -14.76 3.33
CA TYR A 155 5.83 -13.32 3.17
C TYR A 155 7.06 -12.87 3.95
N TYR A 156 7.25 -13.31 5.20
CA TYR A 156 8.47 -12.98 5.95
C TYR A 156 9.73 -13.57 5.31
N GLN A 157 9.67 -14.82 4.84
CA GLN A 157 10.79 -15.41 4.09
C GLN A 157 11.11 -14.61 2.81
N TYR A 158 10.09 -14.11 2.11
CA TYR A 158 10.27 -13.22 0.97
C TYR A 158 10.96 -11.90 1.36
N LEU A 159 10.56 -11.27 2.48
CA LEU A 159 11.19 -10.03 2.94
C LEU A 159 12.67 -10.23 3.26
N ASP A 160 13.02 -11.34 3.88
CA ASP A 160 14.41 -11.69 4.22
C ASP A 160 15.22 -11.98 2.96
N TRP A 161 14.71 -12.83 2.07
CA TRP A 161 15.33 -13.08 0.77
C TRP A 161 15.56 -11.78 -0.03
N ALA A 162 14.57 -10.90 -0.08
CA ALA A 162 14.68 -9.65 -0.83
C ALA A 162 15.75 -8.72 -0.24
N ALA A 163 15.87 -8.67 1.09
CA ALA A 163 16.90 -7.89 1.77
C ALA A 163 18.32 -8.42 1.56
N GLU A 164 18.48 -9.74 1.43
CA GLU A 164 19.77 -10.40 1.19
C GLU A 164 20.24 -10.28 -0.27
N ASN A 165 19.29 -10.24 -1.22
CA ASN A 165 19.59 -10.36 -2.65
C ASN A 165 19.60 -9.03 -3.42
N TYR A 166 19.13 -7.93 -2.82
CA TYR A 166 19.00 -6.64 -3.51
C TYR A 166 19.77 -5.52 -2.80
N ALA A 167 20.39 -4.66 -3.60
CA ALA A 167 21.15 -3.51 -3.10
C ALA A 167 20.26 -2.51 -2.35
N GLU A 168 20.88 -1.69 -1.51
CA GLU A 168 20.21 -0.78 -0.56
C GLU A 168 19.09 0.09 -1.17
N ASN A 169 19.28 0.56 -2.41
CA ASN A 169 18.32 1.43 -3.12
C ASN A 169 17.59 0.71 -4.26
N ALA A 170 17.77 -0.60 -4.42
CA ALA A 170 17.09 -1.37 -5.45
C ALA A 170 15.66 -1.69 -5.03
N GLN A 171 14.73 -1.55 -5.97
CA GLN A 171 13.34 -1.94 -5.74
C GLN A 171 13.25 -3.47 -5.66
N TYR A 172 12.60 -3.97 -4.62
CA TYR A 172 12.36 -5.42 -4.51
C TYR A 172 11.42 -5.91 -5.62
N PRO A 173 11.67 -7.12 -6.17
CA PRO A 173 10.77 -7.73 -7.13
C PRO A 173 9.51 -8.26 -6.43
N GLY A 174 8.51 -8.65 -7.22
CA GLY A 174 7.33 -9.33 -6.70
C GLY A 174 7.63 -10.74 -6.21
N ILE A 175 6.67 -11.34 -5.52
CA ILE A 175 6.83 -12.62 -4.84
C ILE A 175 7.11 -13.79 -5.79
N GLY A 176 6.70 -13.69 -7.06
CA GLY A 176 7.01 -14.70 -8.06
C GLY A 176 8.50 -14.90 -8.24
N ALA A 177 9.30 -13.82 -8.20
CA ALA A 177 10.76 -13.91 -8.30
C ALA A 177 11.35 -14.74 -7.15
N PHE A 178 10.86 -14.56 -5.93
CA PHE A 178 11.27 -15.33 -4.76
C PHE A 178 10.90 -16.81 -4.90
N LEU A 179 9.65 -17.12 -5.25
CA LEU A 179 9.19 -18.50 -5.37
C LEU A 179 9.94 -19.27 -6.47
N ILE A 180 10.19 -18.62 -7.60
CA ILE A 180 10.97 -19.21 -8.71
C ILE A 180 12.42 -19.44 -8.26
N LYS A 181 13.05 -18.43 -7.64
CA LYS A 181 14.48 -18.49 -7.27
C LYS A 181 14.77 -19.54 -6.21
N GLU A 182 13.89 -19.64 -5.21
CA GLU A 182 14.00 -20.61 -4.12
C GLU A 182 13.39 -21.98 -4.47
N ALA A 183 12.90 -22.15 -5.71
CA ALA A 183 12.21 -23.35 -6.18
C ALA A 183 11.07 -23.82 -5.25
N LYS A 184 10.39 -22.88 -4.60
CA LYS A 184 9.29 -23.15 -3.65
C LYS A 184 7.99 -23.42 -4.39
N LYS A 185 7.31 -24.49 -3.98
CA LYS A 185 5.99 -24.88 -4.47
C LYS A 185 5.07 -25.09 -3.27
N TYR A 186 3.82 -24.66 -3.41
CA TYR A 186 2.82 -24.67 -2.34
C TYR A 186 1.49 -25.18 -2.86
#